data_AF-A0A0D9WT29-F1
#
_entry.id   AF-A0A0D9WT29-F1
#
_cell.length_a   1.000
_cell.length_b   1.000
_cell.length_c   1.000
_cell.angle_alpha   90.00
_cell.angle_beta   90.00
_cell.angle_gamma   90.00
#
_symmetry.space_group_name_H-M   'P 1'
#
loop_
_entity.id
_entity.type
_entity.pdbx_description
1 polymer ?
#
loop_
_entity_poly.entity_id
_entity_poly.type
_entity_poly.pdbx_seq_one_letter_code
_entity_poly.pdbx_strand_id
1 'polypeptide(L)'
;MPAVVKVMKAESTLITLTKPQFEARRSQVGGGGIVREPLVHKEVLDRIISGVEQFGFCNKGWIESPIKGAEGNMEFLACFRRIPMPELTTEEAEST
;
A
#
# COMPACT_ATOMS: atom_id res chain seq x y z
N MET A 1 -4.74 -3.63 -6.32
CA MET A 1 -5.79 -3.15 -5.39
C MET A 1 -7.23 -3.46 -5.79
N PRO A 2 -7.69 -3.33 -7.05
CA PRO A 2 -9.11 -3.52 -7.40
C PRO A 2 -9.72 -4.85 -6.93
N ALA A 3 -8.97 -5.95 -7.09
CA ALA A 3 -9.39 -7.28 -6.63
C ALA A 3 -9.58 -7.35 -5.10
N VAL A 4 -8.70 -6.70 -4.33
CA VAL A 4 -8.78 -6.65 -2.86
C VAL A 4 -10.00 -5.82 -2.44
N VAL A 5 -10.22 -4.65 -3.05
CA VAL A 5 -11.38 -3.79 -2.74
C VAL A 5 -12.70 -4.51 -2.97
N LYS A 6 -12.81 -5.29 -4.05
CA LYS A 6 -14.03 -6.03 -4.42
C LYS A 6 -14.46 -7.06 -3.38
N VAL A 7 -13.52 -7.59 -2.59
CA VAL A 7 -13.80 -8.63 -1.58
C VAL A 7 -13.79 -8.09 -0.14
N MET A 8 -13.61 -6.78 0.05
CA MET A 8 -13.60 -6.13 1.36
C MET A 8 -14.96 -5.51 1.69
N LYS A 9 -15.30 -5.44 2.98
CA LYS A 9 -16.45 -4.67 3.50
C LYS A 9 -16.13 -3.17 3.55
N ALA A 10 -17.16 -2.32 3.64
CA ALA A 10 -17.01 -0.85 3.62
C ALA A 10 -16.19 -0.28 4.80
N GLU A 11 -16.17 -0.96 5.95
CA GLU A 11 -15.47 -0.52 7.18
C GLU A 11 -14.27 -1.43 7.53
N SER A 12 -13.64 -2.03 6.53
CA SER A 12 -12.51 -2.91 6.76
C SER A 12 -11.22 -2.16 7.09
N THR A 13 -10.38 -2.79 7.89
CA THR A 13 -8.97 -2.44 8.05
C THR A 13 -8.14 -3.26 7.06
N LEU A 14 -7.22 -2.59 6.37
CA LEU A 14 -6.21 -3.22 5.52
C LEU A 14 -4.85 -3.06 6.17
N ILE A 15 -4.14 -4.17 6.37
CA ILE A 15 -2.73 -4.16 6.75
C ILE A 15 -1.92 -4.69 5.58
N THR A 16 -0.93 -3.92 5.12
CA THR A 16 -0.04 -4.32 4.04
C THR A 16 1.38 -4.49 4.55
N LEU A 17 2.05 -5.56 4.12
CA LEU A 17 3.48 -5.74 4.30
C LEU A 17 4.20 -5.25 3.05
N THR A 18 4.98 -4.19 3.19
CA THR A 18 5.79 -3.59 2.12
C THR A 18 7.21 -4.13 2.20
N LYS A 19 7.69 -4.64 1.06
CA LYS A 19 9.01 -5.26 0.91
C LYS A 19 9.84 -4.46 -0.11
N PRO A 20 10.70 -3.52 0.33
CA PRO A 20 11.41 -2.61 -0.56
C PRO A 20 12.19 -3.29 -1.68
N GLN A 21 12.75 -4.48 -1.46
CA GLN A 21 13.52 -5.22 -2.45
C GLN A 21 12.72 -5.64 -3.70
N PHE A 22 11.39 -5.72 -3.59
CA PHE A 22 10.51 -6.01 -4.74
C PHE A 22 9.92 -4.75 -5.37
N GLU A 23 9.96 -3.63 -4.65
CA GLU A 23 9.28 -2.39 -5.01
C GLU A 23 10.25 -1.29 -5.45
N ALA A 24 11.51 -1.36 -5.03
CA ALA A 24 12.55 -0.43 -5.44
C ALA A 24 12.96 -0.68 -6.89
N ARG A 25 13.56 0.35 -7.52
CA ARG A 25 14.13 0.20 -8.87
C ARG A 25 15.34 -0.73 -8.82
N ARG A 26 15.64 -1.43 -9.93
CA ARG A 26 16.81 -2.33 -10.02
C ARG A 26 18.13 -1.66 -9.60
N SER A 27 18.32 -0.39 -9.93
CA SER A 27 19.52 0.38 -9.56
C SER A 27 19.61 0.72 -8.06
N GLN A 28 18.51 0.60 -7.31
CA GLN A 28 18.42 0.89 -5.89
C GLN A 28 18.57 -0.38 -5.02
N VAL A 29 18.66 -1.56 -5.65
CA VAL A 29 18.85 -2.84 -4.96
C VAL A 29 20.35 -3.17 -4.96
N GLY A 30 20.93 -3.30 -3.77
CA GLY A 30 22.35 -3.60 -3.60
C GLY A 30 22.68 -5.08 -3.83
N GLY A 31 23.96 -5.41 -3.64
CA GLY A 31 24.45 -6.78 -3.69
C GLY A 31 23.70 -7.70 -2.72
N GLY A 32 23.32 -8.88 -3.19
CA GLY A 32 22.52 -9.84 -2.42
C GLY A 32 21.04 -9.47 -2.32
N GLY A 33 20.51 -8.59 -3.18
CA GLY A 33 19.08 -8.27 -3.18
C GLY A 33 18.62 -7.39 -2.00
N ILE A 34 19.57 -6.72 -1.33
CA ILE A 34 19.31 -5.96 -0.10
C ILE A 34 19.16 -4.48 -0.42
N VAL A 35 18.06 -3.87 0.03
CA VAL A 35 17.88 -2.42 0.01
C VAL A 35 18.32 -1.86 1.35
N ARG A 36 19.42 -1.10 1.36
CA ARG A 36 20.03 -0.55 2.58
C ARG A 36 19.73 0.93 2.80
N GLU A 37 19.51 1.67 1.72
CA GLU A 37 19.35 3.13 1.75
C GLU A 37 18.00 3.53 2.35
N PRO A 38 17.96 4.25 3.49
CA PRO A 38 16.69 4.64 4.13
C PRO A 38 15.80 5.53 3.25
N LEU A 39 16.43 6.32 2.37
CA LEU A 39 15.69 7.15 1.40
C LEU A 39 14.91 6.30 0.38
N VAL A 40 15.46 5.15 -0.01
CA VAL A 40 14.76 4.21 -0.91
C VAL A 40 13.59 3.56 -0.19
N HIS A 41 13.76 3.19 1.09
CA HIS A 41 12.65 2.66 1.90
C HIS A 41 11.51 3.67 2.00
N LYS A 42 11.83 4.94 2.27
CA LYS A 42 10.85 6.02 2.33
C LYS A 42 10.16 6.25 0.99
N GLU A 43 10.91 6.32 -0.11
CA GLU A 43 10.33 6.45 -1.46
C GLU A 43 9.33 5.33 -1.76
N VAL A 44 9.70 4.08 -1.45
CA VAL A 44 8.83 2.92 -1.64
C VAL A 44 7.58 3.02 -0.77
N LEU A 45 7.74 3.33 0.52
CA LEU A 45 6.63 3.47 1.46
C LEU A 45 5.64 4.55 0.99
N ASP A 46 6.14 5.73 0.68
CA ASP A 46 5.33 6.86 0.22
C ASP A 46 4.57 6.49 -1.06
N ARG A 47 5.25 5.83 -2.02
CA ARG A 47 4.62 5.35 -3.26
C ARG A 47 3.51 4.34 -3.01
N ILE A 48 3.73 3.37 -2.12
CA ILE A 48 2.73 2.34 -1.80
C ILE A 48 1.54 2.97 -1.06
N ILE A 49 1.80 3.82 -0.07
CA ILE A 49 0.76 4.53 0.69
C ILE A 49 -0.12 5.35 -0.27
N SER A 50 0.48 6.23 -1.07
CA SER A 50 -0.28 7.05 -2.02
C SER A 50 -0.98 6.21 -3.09
N GLY A 51 -0.42 5.06 -3.47
CA GLY A 51 -1.05 4.11 -4.37
C GLY A 51 -2.29 3.44 -3.77
N VAL A 52 -2.26 3.09 -2.48
CA VAL A 52 -3.40 2.49 -1.77
C VAL A 52 -4.50 3.51 -1.51
N GLU A 53 -4.15 4.75 -1.16
CA GLU A 53 -5.10 5.82 -0.89
C GLU A 53 -5.99 6.18 -2.09
N GLN A 54 -5.48 6.02 -3.32
CA GLN A 54 -6.26 6.17 -4.56
C GLN A 54 -7.45 5.21 -4.67
N PHE A 55 -7.47 4.13 -3.88
CA PHE A 55 -8.55 3.13 -3.88
C PHE A 55 -9.53 3.29 -2.71
N GLY A 56 -9.61 4.47 -2.10
CA GLY A 56 -10.57 4.76 -1.04
C GLY A 56 -10.14 4.28 0.33
N PHE A 57 -8.85 4.38 0.62
CA PHE A 57 -8.27 4.06 1.91
C PHE A 57 -7.61 5.29 2.50
N CYS A 58 -7.60 5.37 3.82
CA CYS A 58 -6.87 6.38 4.58
C CYS A 58 -5.79 5.70 5.40
N ASN A 59 -4.53 6.12 5.20
CA ASN A 59 -3.42 5.65 6.00
C ASN A 59 -3.59 6.05 7.49
N LYS A 60 -3.31 5.10 8.39
CA LYS A 60 -3.33 5.27 9.86
C LYS A 60 -1.94 5.22 10.48
N GLY A 61 -0.91 5.10 9.66
CA GLY A 61 0.48 5.01 10.05
C GLY A 61 1.11 3.70 9.59
N TRP A 62 2.43 3.65 9.71
CA TRP A 62 3.23 2.48 9.42
C TRP A 62 4.28 2.27 10.52
N ILE A 63 4.77 1.04 10.61
CA ILE A 63 5.87 0.65 11.49
C ILE A 63 6.87 -0.19 10.69
N GLU A 64 8.10 -0.29 11.19
CA GLU A 64 8.99 -1.38 10.80
C GLU A 64 8.37 -2.72 11.20
N SER A 65 8.46 -3.71 10.31
CA SER A 65 8.04 -5.07 10.61
C SER A 65 8.90 -5.63 11.75
N PRO A 66 8.29 -6.24 12.78
CA PRO A 66 9.05 -6.87 13.87
C PRO A 66 9.85 -8.10 13.38
N ILE A 67 9.49 -8.63 12.21
CA ILE A 67 10.17 -9.74 11.57
C ILE A 67 10.92 -9.18 10.36
N LYS A 68 12.24 -9.37 10.35
CA LYS A 68 13.07 -9.01 9.19
C LYS A 68 12.74 -9.92 8.01
N GLY A 69 12.75 -9.35 6.82
CA GLY A 69 12.60 -10.08 5.58
C GLY A 69 13.76 -11.03 5.31
N ALA A 70 13.62 -11.81 4.24
CA ALA A 70 14.69 -12.66 3.75
C ALA A 70 15.98 -11.84 3.55
N GLU A 71 17.11 -12.44 3.95
CA GLU A 71 18.45 -11.86 3.77
C GLU A 71 18.67 -10.52 4.50
N GLY A 72 17.82 -10.20 5.50
CA GLY A 72 17.97 -9.02 6.35
C GLY A 72 17.34 -7.75 5.79
N ASN A 73 16.52 -7.85 4.73
CA ASN A 73 15.75 -6.71 4.24
C ASN A 73 14.81 -6.17 5.33
N MET A 74 14.82 -4.85 5.48
CA MET A 74 13.85 -4.15 6.31
C MET A 74 12.50 -4.16 5.57
N GLU A 75 11.46 -4.64 6.24
CA GLU A 75 10.10 -4.66 5.74
C GLU A 75 9.22 -3.77 6.61
N PHE A 76 8.09 -3.32 6.10
CA PHE A 76 7.25 -2.35 6.79
C PHE A 76 5.79 -2.77 6.78
N LEU A 77 5.10 -2.57 7.89
CA LEU A 77 3.66 -2.77 7.99
C LEU A 77 2.98 -1.41 7.93
N ALA A 78 2.03 -1.23 7.01
CA ALA A 78 1.20 -0.04 6.93
C ALA A 78 -0.27 -0.40 7.20
N CYS A 79 -0.93 0.42 8.01
CA CYS A 79 -2.33 0.25 8.40
C CYS A 79 -3.20 1.27 7.67
N PHE A 80 -4.29 0.80 7.09
CA PHE A 80 -5.24 1.64 6.40
C PHE A 80 -6.66 1.35 6.87
N ARG A 81 -7.48 2.40 6.93
CA ARG A 81 -8.93 2.28 7.11
C ARG A 81 -9.60 2.55 5.78
N ARG A 82 -10.49 1.66 5.34
CA ARG A 82 -11.33 1.94 4.20
C ARG A 82 -12.25 3.11 4.51
N ILE A 83 -12.31 4.06 3.59
CA ILE A 83 -13.26 5.17 3.64
C ILE A 83 -14.45 4.74 2.78
N PRO A 84 -15.69 4.95 3.24
CA PRO A 84 -16.85 4.82 2.38
C PRO A 84 -16.67 5.77 1.19
N MET A 85 -16.43 5.22 0.00
CA MET A 85 -16.58 6.00 -1.21
C MET A 85 -18.07 6.20 -1.40
N PRO A 86 -18.56 7.44 -1.58
CA PRO A 86 -19.96 7.64 -1.92
C PRO A 86 -20.23 6.84 -3.21
N GLU A 87 -21.25 6.01 -3.19
CA GLU A 87 -21.73 5.36 -4.41
C GLU A 87 -22.11 6.48 -5.38
N LEU A 88 -21.48 6.50 -6.57
CA LEU A 88 -22.00 7.31 -7.66
C LEU A 88 -23.36 6.73 -8.01
N THR A 89 -24.42 7.37 -7.56
CA THR A 89 -25.77 7.12 -8.04
C THR A 89 -25.80 7.43 -9.53
N THR A 90 -25.76 6.40 -10.37
CA THR A 90 -26.21 6.52 -11.77
C THR A 90 -27.73 6.65 -11.75
N GLU A 91 -28.21 7.85 -11.51
CA GLU A 91 -29.56 8.26 -11.90
C GLU A 91 -29.40 9.43 -12.89
N GLU A 92 -30.30 9.48 -13.88
CA GLU A 92 -30.37 10.42 -15.02
C GLU A 92 -29.78 9.96 -16.37
N ALA A 93 -30.42 8.92 -16.93
CA ALA A 93 -30.80 8.79 -18.35
C ALA A 93 -31.78 7.59 -18.38
N GLU A 94 -33.08 7.66 -18.68
CA GLU A 94 -33.82 8.48 -19.62
C GLU A 94 -35.27 8.61 -19.09
N SER A 95 -35.71 9.83 -18.79
CA SER A 95 -37.13 10.18 -18.72
C SER A 95 -37.36 11.44 -19.55
N THR A 96 -37.48 11.26 -20.87
CA THR A 96 -38.31 12.09 -21.77
C THR A 96 -38.52 11.31 -23.06
#